data_AF-A0A4S3LVT4-F1
#
_entry.id   AF-A0A4S3LVT4-F1
#
_cell.length_a   1.000
_cell.length_b   1.000
_cell.length_c   1.000
_cell.angle_alpha   90.00
_cell.angle_beta   90.00
_cell.angle_gamma   90.00
#
_symmetry.space_group_name_H-M   'P 1'
#
loop_
_entity.id
_entity.type
_entity.pdbx_description
1 polymer ?
#
loop_
_entity_poly.entity_id
_entity_poly.type
_entity_poly.pdbx_seq_one_letter_code
_entity_poly.pdbx_strand_id
1 'polypeptide(L)' 'MNWTSVKFKMPETTKMISWFIVNTAKGVGVTTYSPLDGFSTTVFIDNSEYHGVEVTHWIPIPPPPAE' A
#
# COMPACT_ATOMS: atom_id res chain seq x y z
N MET A 1 -2.95 14.64 -2.13
CA MET A 1 -2.55 13.24 -1.87
C MET A 1 -1.37 12.95 -2.80
N ASN A 2 -0.15 12.84 -2.29
CA ASN A 2 1.03 12.67 -3.14
C ASN A 2 1.59 11.25 -2.98
N TRP A 3 1.85 10.59 -4.11
CA TRP A 3 2.53 9.30 -4.13
C TRP A 3 3.94 9.41 -3.56
N THR A 4 4.29 8.51 -2.64
CA THR A 4 5.65 8.43 -2.08
C THR A 4 6.34 7.20 -2.66
N SER A 5 7.52 7.39 -3.27
CA SER A 5 8.30 6.28 -3.80
C SER A 5 8.90 5.45 -2.66
N VAL A 6 8.83 4.12 -2.77
CA VAL A 6 9.46 3.20 -1.79
C VAL A 6 10.99 3.36 -1.73
N LYS A 7 11.60 3.85 -2.81
CA LYS A 7 13.05 4.14 -2.88
C LYS A 7 13.43 5.39 -2.09
N PHE A 8 12.47 6.30 -1.90
CA PHE A 8 12.67 7.52 -1.12
C PHE A 8 12.35 7.26 0.34
N LYS A 9 11.18 6.67 0.63
CA LYS A 9 10.71 6.44 1.98
C LYS A 9 9.68 5.31 2.03
N MET A 10 9.86 4.38 2.96
CA MET A 10 8.85 3.36 3.31
C MET A 10 7.77 3.96 4.23
N PRO A 11 6.56 3.36 4.28
CA PRO A 11 5.52 3.83 5.18
C PRO A 11 5.98 3.84 6.65
N GLU A 12 5.74 4.96 7.33
CA GLU A 12 5.92 5.06 8.78
C GLU A 12 4.58 4.75 9.46
N THR A 13 4.49 3.59 10.11
CA THR A 13 3.29 3.18 10.86
C THR A 13 3.66 2.92 12.32
N THR A 14 2.87 3.48 13.23
CA THR A 14 2.94 3.15 14.67
C THR A 14 2.12 1.91 15.02
N LYS A 15 1.25 1.45 14.11
CA LYS A 15 0.46 0.22 14.24
C LYS A 15 1.23 -0.96 13.66
N MET A 16 1.02 -2.15 14.23
CA MET A 16 1.62 -3.40 13.73
C MET A 16 1.28 -3.65 12.26
N ILE A 17 0.05 -3.32 11.83
CA ILE A 17 -0.41 -3.48 10.45
C ILE A 17 -1.25 -2.26 10.07
N SER A 18 -0.93 -1.63 8.94
CA SER A 18 -1.68 -0.50 8.36
C SER A 18 -1.93 -0.73 6.87
N TRP A 19 -3.06 -0.25 6.37
CA TRP A 19 -3.45 -0.38 4.96
C TRP A 19 -3.00 0.82 4.13
N PHE A 20 -2.55 0.56 2.91
CA PHE A 20 -2.05 1.55 1.96
C PHE A 20 -2.56 1.27 0.56
N ILE A 21 -2.78 2.34 -0.21
CA ILE A 21 -2.98 2.23 -1.66
C ILE A 21 -1.58 2.23 -2.28
N VAL A 22 -1.31 1.29 -3.18
CA VAL A 22 0.01 1.04 -3.76
C VAL A 22 -0.05 1.02 -5.28
N ASN A 23 1.03 1.47 -5.91
CA ASN A 23 1.24 1.34 -7.34
C ASN A 23 2.28 0.25 -7.64
N THR A 24 1.91 -0.67 -8.53
CA THR A 24 2.69 -1.86 -8.87
C THR A 24 2.80 -2.00 -10.39
N ALA A 25 3.59 -2.98 -10.87
CA ALA A 25 3.64 -3.33 -12.29
C ALA A 25 2.29 -3.79 -12.88
N LYS A 26 1.34 -4.21 -12.04
CA LYS A 26 -0.01 -4.63 -12.43
C LYS A 26 -1.06 -3.51 -12.33
N GLY A 27 -0.65 -2.32 -11.89
CA GLY A 27 -1.53 -1.18 -11.67
C GLY A 27 -1.68 -0.83 -10.20
N VAL A 28 -2.77 -0.12 -9.87
CA VAL A 28 -3.06 0.36 -8.53
C VAL A 28 -3.88 -0.66 -7.75
N GLY A 29 -3.44 -0.97 -6.53
CA GLY A 29 -4.12 -1.87 -5.61
C GLY A 29 -4.02 -1.39 -4.17
N VAL A 30 -4.47 -2.24 -3.26
CA VAL A 30 -4.47 -1.98 -1.81
C VAL A 30 -3.76 -3.14 -1.12
N THR A 31 -2.89 -2.84 -0.16
CA THR A 31 -2.15 -3.85 0.60
C THR A 31 -1.94 -3.39 2.04
N THR A 32 -1.63 -4.34 2.92
CA THR A 32 -1.14 -4.06 4.26
C THR A 32 0.37 -3.89 4.29
N TYR A 33 0.86 -3.07 5.21
CA TYR A 33 2.28 -2.92 5.50
C TYR A 33 2.57 -3.09 6.99
N SER A 34 3.61 -3.86 7.28
CA SER A 34 4.24 -4.04 8.60
C SER A 34 5.70 -3.56 8.51
N PRO A 35 6.24 -2.83 9.51
CA PRO A 35 7.65 -2.47 9.54
C PRO A 35 8.60 -3.69 9.57
N LEU A 36 8.11 -4.85 10.01
CA LEU A 36 8.89 -6.09 10.09
C LEU A 36 8.85 -6.87 8.78
N ASP A 37 7.67 -6.95 8.16
CA ASP A 37 7.41 -7.87 7.03
C ASP A 37 7.29 -7.14 5.69
N GLY A 38 7.23 -5.80 5.69
CA GLY A 38 7.01 -4.99 4.51
C GLY A 38 5.57 -5.06 4.00
N PHE A 39 5.40 -4.89 2.69
CA PHE A 39 4.10 -4.99 2.02
C PHE A 39 3.66 -6.46 1.88
N SER A 40 2.40 -6.73 2.20
CA SER A 40 1.78 -8.05 2.07
C SER A 40 1.09 -8.23 0.70
N THR A 41 0.22 -9.23 0.58
CA THR A 41 -0.62 -9.47 -0.61
C THR A 41 -1.33 -8.21 -1.07
N THR A 42 -1.23 -7.90 -2.36
CA THR A 42 -1.94 -6.75 -2.95
C THR A 42 -3.25 -7.21 -3.56
N VAL A 43 -4.33 -6.54 -3.19
CA VAL A 43 -5.69 -6.72 -3.73
C VAL A 43 -5.97 -5.63 -4.76
N PHE A 44 -6.44 -6.00 -5.95
CA PHE A 44 -6.77 -5.09 -7.04
C PHE A 44 -8.29 -4.93 -7.19
N ILE A 45 -8.72 -3.92 -7.97
CA ILE A 45 -10.14 -3.55 -8.13
C ILE A 45 -10.99 -4.69 -8.72
N ASP A 46 -10.39 -5.55 -9.54
CA ASP A 46 -11.03 -6.75 -10.10
C ASP A 46 -11.11 -7.92 -9.09
N ASN A 47 -10.82 -7.65 -7.81
CA ASN A 47 -10.76 -8.60 -6.72
C ASN A 47 -9.69 -9.70 -6.93
N SER A 48 -8.72 -9.46 -7.82
CA SER A 48 -7.56 -10.32 -7.96
C SER A 48 -6.54 -10.05 -6.85
N GLU A 49 -5.94 -11.13 -6.36
CA GLU A 49 -4.90 -11.08 -5.33
C GLU A 49 -3.58 -11.56 -5.93
N TYR A 50 -2.52 -10.80 -5.71
CA TYR A 50 -1.19 -11.19 -6.14
C TYR A 50 -0.19 -11.05 -5.00
N HIS A 51 0.61 -12.12 -4.84
CA HIS A 51 1.73 -12.17 -3.91
C HIS A 51 3.02 -11.75 -4.62
N GLY A 52 3.93 -11.09 -3.88
CA GLY A 52 5.27 -10.77 -4.36
C GLY A 52 5.31 -9.74 -5.50
N VAL A 53 4.25 -8.97 -5.72
CA VAL A 53 4.26 -7.88 -6.70
C VAL A 53 5.09 -6.73 -6.16
N GLU A 54 6.05 -6.25 -6.95
CA GLU A 54 6.87 -5.11 -6.57
C GLU A 54 6.03 -3.83 -6.44
N VAL A 55 6.00 -3.28 -5.22
CA VAL A 55 5.41 -1.97 -4.92
C VAL A 55 6.42 -0.89 -5.22
N THR A 56 6.06 0.08 -6.06
CA THR A 56 6.95 1.20 -6.44
C THR A 56 6.63 2.48 -5.68
N HIS A 57 5.35 2.72 -5.40
CA HIS A 57 4.85 3.90 -4.71
C HIS A 57 3.68 3.54 -3.82
N TRP A 58 3.48 4.36 -2.79
CA TRP A 58 2.37 4.20 -1.84
C TRP A 58 1.76 5.55 -1.47
N ILE A 59 0.50 5.51 -1.03
CA ILE A 59 -0.20 6.59 -0.33
C ILE A 59 -0.94 6.02 0.89
N PRO A 60 -1.06 6.76 1.99
CA PRO A 60 -1.90 6.35 3.11
C PRO A 60 -3.34 6.23 2.63
N ILE A 61 -4.15 5.36 3.24
CA ILE A 61 -5.59 5.39 2.99
C ILE A 61 -6.13 6.74 3.50
N PRO A 62 -6.92 7.47 2.68
CA PRO A 62 -7.52 8.72 3.13
C PRO A 62 -8.44 8.46 4.33
N PRO A 63 -8.59 9.43 5.24
CA PRO A 63 -9.60 9.30 6.29
C PRO A 63 -10.98 9.10 5.65
N PRO A 64 -11.91 8.42 6.35
CA PRO A 64 -13.29 8.34 5.90
C PRO A 64 -13.85 9.75 5.68
N PRO A 65 -14.80 9.92 4.75
CA PRO A 65 -15.46 11.21 4.54
C PRO A 65 -15.98 11.77 5.86
N ALA A 66 -15.81 13.07 6.07
CA ALA A 66 -16.54 13.77 7.13
C ALA A 66 -18.01 13.84 6.72
N GLU A 67 -18.92 13.64 7.68
CA GLU A 67 -20.37 13.85 7.49
C GLU A 67 -20.71 15.29 7.08
#